data_AF-A0A2D6MF39-F1
#
_entry.id   AF-A0A2D6MF39-F1
#
_cell.length_a   1.000
_cell.length_b   1.000
_cell.length_c   1.000
_cell.angle_alpha   90.00
_cell.angle_beta   90.00
_cell.angle_gamma   90.00
#
_symmetry.space_group_name_H-M   'P 1'
#
loop_
_entity.id
_entity.type
_entity.pdbx_description
1 polymer ?
#
loop_
_entity_poly.entity_id
_entity_poly.type
_entity_poly.pdbx_seq_one_letter_code
_entity_poly.pdbx_strand_id
1 'polypeptide(L)'
;MKIHRKDKTVNNLHTKGGEYQVFNVGDKTQAPNYYIGPYHLKGKMAYIGSEPRSGTRKLRKVVKDRNVFTYNKLNTNYAKKFGGVISSPPTILQQEEDKGFFSRYFAKKLNTGEIIEINKVTYKDVSKDKSPHHKLYSTVEVEWKISGPIFNILHKQQIIEHGIVDTNMKTISLLNQTMPGLTEYLSDALEYANPREQDNLYSPGDQLMTVNRDEYVGYYHIHGNRPMEGRYHTPTGHNYLEPMSQTVFDEEELTKEEKILQTPKIAYNSLA
;
A
#
# COMPACT_ATOMS: atom_id res chain seq x y z
N MET A 1 42.44 -43.48 8.36
CA MET A 1 42.20 -43.96 9.75
C MET A 1 41.76 -42.76 10.60
N LYS A 2 40.46 -42.62 10.92
CA LYS A 2 39.93 -41.50 11.72
C LYS A 2 40.18 -41.77 13.20
N ILE A 3 41.12 -41.05 13.81
CA ILE A 3 41.37 -41.08 15.26
C ILE A 3 40.10 -40.61 15.97
N HIS A 4 39.37 -41.52 16.62
CA HIS A 4 38.27 -41.17 17.51
C HIS A 4 38.87 -40.80 18.87
N ARG A 5 38.91 -39.50 19.19
CA ARG A 5 39.28 -39.04 20.53
C ARG A 5 38.16 -39.47 21.48
N LYS A 6 38.49 -40.26 22.52
CA LYS A 6 37.56 -40.65 23.59
C LYS A 6 36.81 -39.40 24.07
N ASP A 7 35.48 -39.44 24.06
CA ASP A 7 34.64 -38.37 24.59
C ASP A 7 35.11 -38.03 26.01
N LYS A 8 35.59 -36.80 26.21
CA LYS A 8 36.04 -36.31 27.51
C LYS A 8 34.85 -36.39 28.47
N THR A 9 35.02 -37.17 29.53
CA THR A 9 34.03 -37.30 30.60
C THR A 9 34.39 -36.33 31.71
N VAL A 10 33.41 -35.60 32.23
CA VAL A 10 33.57 -34.70 33.38
C VAL A 10 32.65 -35.18 34.49
N ASN A 11 33.22 -35.56 35.63
CA ASN A 11 32.54 -36.19 36.75
C ASN A 11 32.31 -35.21 37.91
N ASN A 12 31.55 -35.66 38.92
CA ASN A 12 31.34 -34.97 40.20
C ASN A 12 30.72 -33.57 40.06
N LEU A 13 29.92 -33.34 39.01
CA LEU A 13 29.20 -32.09 38.85
C LEU A 13 27.91 -32.14 39.67
N HIS A 14 27.39 -30.97 40.03
CA HIS A 14 26.17 -30.86 40.81
C HIS A 14 25.32 -29.69 40.30
N THR A 15 24.02 -29.89 40.15
CA THR A 15 23.08 -28.81 39.81
C THR A 15 22.11 -28.57 40.96
N LYS A 16 21.79 -27.30 41.23
CA LYS A 16 20.83 -26.90 42.28
C LYS A 16 19.38 -26.85 41.75
N GLY A 17 19.14 -27.31 40.53
CA GLY A 17 17.86 -27.19 39.83
C GLY A 17 17.83 -25.98 38.88
N GLY A 18 16.87 -25.96 37.96
CA GLY A 18 16.68 -24.87 36.98
C GLY A 18 17.49 -25.00 35.68
N GLU A 19 18.55 -25.81 35.66
CA GLU A 19 19.42 -26.01 34.49
C GLU A 19 19.08 -27.27 33.69
N TYR A 20 18.74 -28.36 34.40
CA TYR A 20 18.49 -29.67 33.83
C TYR A 20 17.16 -30.24 34.31
N GLN A 21 16.57 -31.10 33.48
CA GLN A 21 15.42 -31.93 33.82
C GLN A 21 15.67 -33.37 33.38
N VAL A 22 15.04 -34.33 34.06
CA VAL A 22 15.14 -35.75 33.72
C VAL A 22 14.50 -35.99 32.36
N PHE A 23 15.23 -36.61 31.43
CA PHE A 23 14.66 -36.94 30.12
C PHE A 23 13.62 -38.07 30.27
N ASN A 24 12.36 -37.75 30.02
CA ASN A 24 11.26 -38.71 29.96
C ASN A 24 10.58 -38.62 28.58
N VAL A 25 10.60 -39.71 27.82
CA VAL A 25 10.03 -39.77 26.46
C VAL A 25 8.49 -39.71 26.49
N GLY A 26 7.87 -40.14 27.60
CA GLY A 26 6.41 -40.17 27.77
C GLY A 26 5.81 -38.89 28.37
N ASP A 27 6.62 -37.98 28.91
CA ASP A 27 6.14 -36.74 29.52
C ASP A 27 5.88 -35.68 28.43
N LYS A 28 4.61 -35.60 28.02
CA LYS A 28 4.13 -34.57 27.07
C LYS A 28 3.81 -33.25 27.75
N THR A 29 3.72 -33.21 29.08
CA THR A 29 3.30 -32.04 29.86
C THR A 29 4.41 -31.00 29.94
N GLN A 30 5.68 -31.44 29.89
CA GLN A 30 6.87 -30.58 29.99
C GLN A 30 6.81 -29.59 31.18
N ALA A 31 6.06 -29.94 32.23
CA ALA A 31 6.10 -29.19 33.47
C ALA A 31 7.54 -29.21 34.00
N PRO A 32 8.06 -28.09 34.53
CA PRO A 32 9.44 -28.01 34.97
C PRO A 32 9.69 -28.99 36.13
N ASN A 33 10.24 -30.16 35.80
CA ASN A 33 10.71 -31.15 36.76
C ASN A 33 12.24 -31.05 36.85
N TYR A 34 12.68 -30.03 37.58
CA TYR A 34 14.10 -29.72 37.71
C TYR A 34 14.84 -30.86 38.40
N TYR A 35 15.89 -31.35 37.75
CA TYR A 35 16.80 -32.27 38.37
C TYR A 35 17.68 -31.50 39.36
N ILE A 36 17.74 -31.98 40.60
CA ILE A 36 18.63 -31.48 41.66
C ILE A 36 19.47 -32.67 42.09
N GLY A 37 20.79 -32.51 42.09
CA GLY A 37 21.71 -33.56 42.50
C GLY A 37 22.94 -33.71 41.61
N PRO A 38 23.74 -34.76 41.87
CA PRO A 38 24.99 -35.00 41.15
C PRO A 38 24.74 -35.44 39.71
N TYR A 39 25.60 -35.00 38.79
CA TYR A 39 25.56 -35.36 37.38
C TYR A 39 26.98 -35.45 36.80
N HIS A 40 27.09 -36.02 35.60
CA HIS A 40 28.33 -36.05 34.83
C HIS A 40 28.06 -35.73 33.35
N LEU A 41 29.10 -35.28 32.66
CA LEU A 41 29.07 -35.03 31.23
C LEU A 41 29.83 -36.12 30.49
N LYS A 42 29.24 -36.65 29.42
CA LYS A 42 29.94 -37.45 28.41
C LYS A 42 29.84 -36.68 27.09
N GLY A 43 30.95 -36.07 26.68
CA GLY A 43 30.94 -35.09 25.59
C GLY A 43 30.06 -33.88 25.96
N LYS A 44 29.06 -33.55 25.13
CA LYS A 44 28.11 -32.44 25.37
C LYS A 44 26.82 -32.87 26.08
N MET A 45 26.68 -34.15 26.43
CA MET A 45 25.45 -34.71 27.00
C MET A 45 25.60 -34.89 28.52
N ALA A 46 24.57 -34.50 29.26
CA ALA A 46 24.51 -34.64 30.72
C ALA A 46 23.72 -35.89 31.13
N TYR A 47 24.15 -36.53 32.21
CA TYR A 47 23.56 -37.77 32.75
C TYR A 47 23.49 -37.73 34.27
N ILE A 48 22.49 -38.40 34.85
CA ILE A 48 22.29 -38.51 36.29
C ILE A 48 23.47 -39.26 36.95
N GLY A 49 23.88 -38.80 38.13
CA GLY A 49 24.93 -39.40 38.95
C GLY A 49 26.31 -38.78 38.70
N SER A 50 27.18 -38.81 39.71
CA SER A 50 28.51 -38.20 39.66
C SER A 50 29.49 -38.85 38.67
N GLU A 51 29.22 -40.10 38.25
CA GLU A 51 30.08 -40.88 37.37
C GLU A 51 29.28 -41.72 36.36
N PRO A 52 29.86 -42.06 35.19
CA PRO A 52 29.23 -42.93 34.21
C PRO A 52 28.94 -44.32 34.78
N ARG A 53 27.66 -44.72 34.76
CA ARG A 53 27.24 -46.09 35.06
C ARG A 53 26.30 -46.59 33.96
N SER A 54 26.28 -47.91 33.76
CA SER A 54 25.32 -48.50 32.83
C SER A 54 23.89 -48.18 33.27
N GLY A 55 23.03 -47.73 32.34
CA GLY A 55 21.64 -47.39 32.61
C GLY A 55 21.38 -46.01 33.22
N THR A 56 22.39 -45.14 33.39
CA THR A 56 22.13 -43.77 33.88
C THR A 56 21.25 -42.99 32.91
N ARG A 57 20.21 -42.34 33.43
CA ARG A 57 19.27 -41.56 32.61
C ARG A 57 19.94 -40.27 32.12
N LYS A 58 19.66 -39.91 30.88
CA LYS A 58 20.11 -38.65 30.28
C LYS A 58 19.33 -37.46 30.86
N LEU A 59 20.02 -36.34 31.04
CA LEU A 59 19.44 -35.06 31.40
C LEU A 59 19.28 -34.18 30.15
N ARG A 60 18.23 -33.36 30.12
CA ARG A 60 18.02 -32.34 29.08
C ARG A 60 18.13 -30.95 29.72
N LYS A 61 18.76 -29.99 29.03
CA LYS A 61 18.75 -28.60 29.48
C LYS A 61 17.32 -28.05 29.50
N VAL A 62 16.97 -27.34 30.56
CA VAL A 62 15.72 -26.59 30.66
C VAL A 62 15.75 -25.48 29.61
N VAL A 63 14.73 -25.43 28.76
CA VAL A 63 14.50 -24.31 27.86
C VAL A 63 13.44 -23.44 28.50
N LYS A 64 13.83 -22.28 29.04
CA LYS A 64 12.93 -21.35 29.75
C LYS A 64 11.99 -20.59 28.81
N ASP A 65 12.26 -20.63 27.51
CA ASP A 65 11.51 -19.88 26.53
C ASP A 65 10.28 -20.69 26.05
N ARG A 66 9.12 -20.36 26.60
CA ARG A 66 7.83 -20.95 26.20
C ARG A 66 7.50 -20.64 24.73
N ASN A 67 8.09 -19.60 24.14
CA ASN A 67 7.76 -19.16 22.76
C ASN A 67 8.43 -20.02 21.67
N VAL A 68 9.56 -20.68 21.98
CA VAL A 68 10.30 -21.49 20.99
C VAL A 68 9.56 -22.79 20.62
N PHE A 69 8.69 -23.30 21.50
CA PHE A 69 7.96 -24.56 21.26
C PHE A 69 6.59 -24.39 20.60
N THR A 70 6.03 -23.18 20.57
CA THR A 70 4.75 -22.89 19.93
C THR A 70 4.87 -22.86 18.41
N TYR A 71 6.06 -22.50 17.87
CA TYR A 71 6.27 -22.37 16.43
C TYR A 71 6.37 -23.71 15.69
N ASN A 72 6.99 -24.73 16.32
CA ASN A 72 7.25 -26.04 15.69
C ASN A 72 6.08 -27.04 15.80
N LYS A 73 4.95 -26.64 16.40
CA LYS A 73 3.72 -27.45 16.52
C LYS A 73 2.50 -26.77 15.89
N LEU A 74 2.70 -25.78 15.02
CA LEU A 74 1.60 -25.22 14.25
C LEU A 74 1.06 -26.32 13.32
N ASN A 75 -0.15 -26.78 13.61
CA ASN A 75 -0.86 -27.69 12.73
C ASN A 75 -1.09 -26.95 11.39
N THR A 76 -0.69 -27.59 10.29
CA THR A 76 -0.71 -27.05 8.92
C THR A 76 -2.10 -26.59 8.49
N ASN A 77 -3.16 -27.05 9.15
CA ASN A 77 -4.54 -26.65 8.89
C ASN A 77 -4.91 -25.27 9.49
N TYR A 78 -4.11 -24.73 10.42
CA TYR A 78 -4.32 -23.37 10.97
C TYR A 78 -3.67 -22.27 10.13
N ALA A 79 -2.65 -22.61 9.34
CA ALA A 79 -2.10 -21.70 8.34
C ALA A 79 -3.06 -21.64 7.15
N LYS A 80 -4.15 -20.86 7.28
CA LYS A 80 -4.98 -20.51 6.12
C LYS A 80 -4.05 -19.88 5.08
N LYS A 81 -4.08 -20.38 3.84
CA LYS A 81 -3.32 -19.79 2.74
C LYS A 81 -3.69 -18.32 2.61
N PHE A 82 -2.73 -17.44 2.84
CA PHE A 82 -2.81 -16.02 2.51
C PHE A 82 -1.75 -15.78 1.45
N GLY A 83 -2.17 -15.49 0.21
CA GLY A 83 -1.27 -15.34 -0.93
C GLY A 83 -0.34 -14.12 -0.84
N GLY A 84 -0.52 -13.29 0.18
CA GLY A 84 0.12 -11.98 0.27
C GLY A 84 -0.65 -10.93 -0.53
N VAL A 85 -0.26 -9.68 -0.33
CA VAL A 85 -0.72 -8.55 -1.13
C VAL A 85 0.35 -8.33 -2.20
N ILE A 86 -0.02 -8.53 -3.46
CA ILE A 86 0.88 -8.37 -4.61
C ILE A 86 0.37 -7.21 -5.44
N SER A 87 1.27 -6.32 -5.84
CA SER A 87 0.95 -5.19 -6.72
C SER A 87 0.37 -5.71 -8.03
N SER A 88 -0.73 -5.10 -8.45
CA SER A 88 -1.40 -5.42 -9.70
C SER A 88 -1.97 -4.14 -10.29
N PRO A 89 -1.46 -3.66 -11.44
CA PRO A 89 -2.02 -2.48 -12.08
C PRO A 89 -3.49 -2.72 -12.47
N PRO A 90 -4.30 -1.64 -12.52
CA PRO A 90 -5.69 -1.76 -12.96
C PRO A 90 -5.75 -2.10 -14.45
N THR A 91 -6.85 -2.73 -14.85
CA THR A 91 -7.19 -2.94 -16.26
C THR A 91 -8.51 -2.23 -16.50
N ILE A 92 -8.51 -1.22 -17.35
CA ILE A 92 -9.70 -0.44 -17.70
C ILE A 92 -10.49 -1.23 -18.75
N LEU A 93 -11.76 -1.46 -18.49
CA LEU A 93 -12.67 -2.13 -19.41
C LEU A 93 -13.33 -1.09 -20.34
N GLN A 94 -13.70 -1.48 -21.56
CA GLN A 94 -14.39 -0.58 -22.50
C GLN A 94 -15.64 0.08 -21.89
N GLN A 95 -16.44 -0.70 -21.16
CA GLN A 95 -17.63 -0.19 -20.45
C GLN A 95 -17.33 0.86 -19.37
N GLU A 96 -16.10 0.89 -18.84
CA GLU A 96 -15.65 1.88 -17.86
C GLU A 96 -15.16 3.15 -18.58
N GLU A 97 -14.48 3.01 -19.71
CA GLU A 97 -14.18 4.13 -20.61
C GLU A 97 -15.46 4.83 -21.08
N ASP A 98 -16.45 4.06 -21.52
CA ASP A 98 -17.75 4.60 -21.99
C ASP A 98 -18.49 5.35 -20.88
N LYS A 99 -18.32 4.92 -19.61
CA LYS A 99 -18.89 5.61 -18.43
C LYS A 99 -18.06 6.81 -17.98
N GLY A 100 -16.78 6.84 -18.33
CA GLY A 100 -15.84 7.86 -17.87
C GLY A 100 -15.30 7.66 -16.47
N PHE A 101 -15.50 6.48 -15.87
CA PHE A 101 -15.05 6.16 -14.52
C PHE A 101 -14.67 4.68 -14.40
N PHE A 102 -13.65 4.41 -13.59
CA PHE A 102 -13.30 3.04 -13.19
C PHE A 102 -12.85 3.00 -11.72
N SER A 103 -12.86 1.81 -11.11
CA SER A 103 -12.42 1.63 -9.73
C SER A 103 -10.95 1.23 -9.64
N ARG A 104 -10.17 1.97 -8.84
CA ARG A 104 -8.84 1.58 -8.39
C ARG A 104 -8.93 1.02 -6.97
N TYR A 105 -8.08 0.06 -6.63
CA TYR A 105 -8.09 -0.57 -5.31
C TYR A 105 -6.70 -0.54 -4.69
N PHE A 106 -6.63 -0.19 -3.41
CA PHE A 106 -5.35 -0.09 -2.70
C PHE A 106 -5.40 -0.85 -1.39
N ALA A 107 -4.25 -1.38 -1.00
CA ALA A 107 -3.99 -1.89 0.33
C ALA A 107 -2.80 -1.15 0.94
N LYS A 108 -2.96 -0.72 2.20
CA LYS A 108 -1.89 -0.13 2.99
C LYS A 108 -1.45 -1.09 4.08
N LYS A 109 -0.17 -1.43 4.11
CA LYS A 109 0.42 -2.26 5.14
C LYS A 109 0.61 -1.46 6.42
N LEU A 110 -0.10 -1.81 7.49
CA LEU A 110 -0.22 -0.96 8.68
C LEU A 110 1.09 -0.77 9.45
N ASN A 111 2.00 -1.74 9.41
CA ASN A 111 3.26 -1.65 10.15
C ASN A 111 4.38 -0.88 9.42
N THR A 112 4.31 -0.73 8.10
CA THR A 112 5.31 0.02 7.32
C THR A 112 4.74 1.31 6.71
N GLY A 113 3.42 1.42 6.60
CA GLY A 113 2.75 2.51 5.89
C GLY A 113 2.75 2.38 4.37
N GLU A 114 3.33 1.31 3.83
CA GLU A 114 3.45 1.05 2.39
C GLU A 114 2.08 0.88 1.74
N ILE A 115 1.79 1.69 0.72
CA ILE A 115 0.57 1.60 -0.11
C ILE A 115 0.89 0.81 -1.37
N ILE A 116 0.02 -0.12 -1.72
CA ILE A 116 0.16 -1.02 -2.86
C ILE A 116 -1.16 -0.99 -3.64
N GLU A 117 -1.09 -0.65 -4.92
CA GLU A 117 -2.22 -0.80 -5.83
C GLU A 117 -2.44 -2.28 -6.18
N ILE A 118 -3.70 -2.72 -6.09
CA ILE A 118 -4.08 -4.12 -6.21
C ILE A 118 -5.33 -4.25 -7.09
N ASN A 119 -5.58 -5.47 -7.58
CA ASN A 119 -6.82 -5.76 -8.30
C ASN A 119 -7.99 -6.02 -7.35
N LYS A 120 -9.20 -5.99 -7.92
CA LYS A 120 -10.48 -6.22 -7.23
C LYS A 120 -10.55 -7.55 -6.47
N VAL A 121 -9.92 -8.61 -7.00
CA VAL A 121 -9.94 -9.94 -6.36
C VAL A 121 -9.13 -9.91 -5.07
N THR A 122 -7.91 -9.36 -5.12
CA THR A 122 -7.05 -9.18 -3.96
C THR A 122 -7.69 -8.24 -2.95
N TYR A 123 -8.27 -7.11 -3.38
CA TYR A 123 -8.99 -6.19 -2.50
C TYR A 123 -10.10 -6.90 -1.72
N LYS A 124 -10.98 -7.62 -2.42
CA LYS A 124 -12.04 -8.39 -1.79
C LYS A 124 -11.51 -9.43 -0.83
N ASP A 125 -10.34 -10.01 -1.08
CA ASP A 125 -9.75 -10.98 -0.16
C ASP A 125 -9.23 -10.32 1.12
N VAL A 126 -8.40 -9.29 0.97
CA VAL A 126 -7.78 -8.55 2.07
C VAL A 126 -8.84 -7.89 2.98
N SER A 127 -9.95 -7.41 2.41
CA SER A 127 -11.03 -6.75 3.16
C SER A 127 -11.92 -7.71 3.98
N LYS A 128 -11.77 -9.05 3.88
CA LYS A 128 -12.67 -10.01 4.55
C LYS A 128 -12.48 -10.12 6.08
N ASP A 129 -11.41 -9.58 6.64
CA ASP A 129 -11.04 -9.71 8.07
C ASP A 129 -11.17 -11.14 8.65
N LYS A 130 -10.79 -12.16 7.86
CA LYS A 130 -10.98 -13.59 8.21
C LYS A 130 -9.81 -14.25 8.94
N SER A 131 -8.69 -13.55 9.05
CA SER A 131 -7.46 -14.05 9.69
C SER A 131 -6.60 -12.89 10.19
N PRO A 132 -5.67 -13.14 11.12
CA PRO A 132 -4.73 -12.11 11.59
C PRO A 132 -3.94 -11.43 10.46
N HIS A 133 -3.71 -12.10 9.33
CA HIS A 133 -3.01 -11.50 8.19
C HIS A 133 -3.80 -10.36 7.52
N HIS A 134 -5.14 -10.44 7.52
CA HIS A 134 -5.99 -9.37 6.96
C HIS A 134 -5.87 -8.09 7.79
N LYS A 135 -5.75 -8.24 9.11
CA LYS A 135 -5.55 -7.12 10.05
C LYS A 135 -4.21 -6.40 9.92
N LEU A 136 -3.29 -6.91 9.10
CA LEU A 136 -2.03 -6.25 8.80
C LEU A 136 -2.19 -5.15 7.73
N TYR A 137 -3.37 -5.08 7.09
CA TYR A 137 -3.63 -4.16 6.00
C TYR A 137 -4.93 -3.39 6.24
N SER A 138 -4.94 -2.11 5.86
CA SER A 138 -6.18 -1.41 5.54
C SER A 138 -6.36 -1.37 4.02
N THR A 139 -7.59 -1.21 3.55
CA THR A 139 -7.91 -1.17 2.12
C THR A 139 -8.80 0.00 1.80
N VAL A 140 -8.72 0.50 0.57
CA VAL A 140 -9.60 1.56 0.06
C VAL A 140 -9.91 1.31 -1.42
N GLU A 141 -11.13 1.63 -1.83
CA GLU A 141 -11.56 1.71 -3.22
C GLU A 141 -11.66 3.18 -3.62
N VAL A 142 -11.09 3.53 -4.77
CA VAL A 142 -11.09 4.88 -5.32
C VAL A 142 -11.88 4.83 -6.63
N GLU A 143 -13.01 5.51 -6.69
CA GLU A 143 -13.69 5.77 -7.97
C GLU A 143 -12.93 6.88 -8.70
N TRP A 144 -12.34 6.53 -9.84
CA TRP A 144 -11.43 7.37 -10.59
C TRP A 144 -12.08 7.85 -11.88
N LYS A 145 -12.18 9.17 -12.04
CA LYS A 145 -12.71 9.80 -13.24
C LYS A 145 -11.65 9.81 -14.33
N ILE A 146 -12.02 9.39 -15.54
CA ILE A 146 -11.12 9.34 -16.70
C ILE A 146 -11.62 10.12 -17.90
N SER A 147 -12.89 10.51 -17.99
CA SER A 147 -13.39 11.29 -19.13
C SER A 147 -14.21 12.50 -18.72
N GLY A 148 -14.37 13.44 -19.65
CA GLY A 148 -15.01 14.74 -19.43
C GLY A 148 -14.03 15.91 -19.55
N PRO A 149 -14.40 17.12 -19.13
CA PRO A 149 -13.49 18.26 -19.11
C PRO A 149 -12.40 18.07 -18.04
N ILE A 150 -11.22 18.65 -18.26
CA ILE A 150 -10.14 18.60 -17.25
C ILE A 150 -10.59 19.29 -15.95
N PHE A 151 -11.21 20.47 -16.07
CA PHE A 151 -11.71 21.27 -14.96
C PHE A 151 -13.24 21.37 -14.97
N ASN A 152 -13.83 21.71 -13.82
CA ASN A 152 -15.27 21.98 -13.71
C ASN A 152 -15.73 23.05 -14.73
N ILE A 153 -16.88 22.82 -15.35
CA ILE A 153 -17.54 23.82 -16.19
C ILE A 153 -18.68 24.44 -15.41
N LEU A 154 -18.69 25.77 -15.35
CA LEU A 154 -19.67 26.55 -14.62
C LEU A 154 -20.63 27.27 -15.56
N HIS A 155 -21.90 27.34 -15.16
CA HIS A 155 -22.89 28.24 -15.74
C HIS A 155 -23.58 28.99 -14.61
N LYS A 156 -23.50 30.33 -14.62
CA LYS A 156 -24.03 31.18 -13.53
C LYS A 156 -23.55 30.71 -12.15
N GLN A 157 -22.23 30.50 -12.02
CA GLN A 157 -21.56 30.05 -10.79
C GLN A 157 -21.99 28.66 -10.29
N GLN A 158 -22.80 27.92 -11.05
CA GLN A 158 -23.16 26.54 -10.74
C GLN A 158 -22.36 25.60 -11.62
N ILE A 159 -21.79 24.55 -11.02
CA ILE A 159 -21.12 23.49 -11.76
C ILE A 159 -22.19 22.74 -12.56
N ILE A 160 -22.07 22.79 -13.88
CA ILE A 160 -22.95 22.04 -14.81
C ILE A 160 -22.28 20.75 -15.30
N GLU A 161 -20.95 20.68 -15.23
CA GLU A 161 -20.19 19.48 -15.57
C GLU A 161 -18.94 19.42 -14.68
N HIS A 162 -18.72 18.26 -14.03
CA HIS A 162 -17.56 18.09 -13.14
C HIS A 162 -16.29 17.77 -13.92
N GLY A 163 -15.17 18.39 -13.55
CA GLY A 163 -13.84 18.15 -14.10
C GLY A 163 -13.21 16.84 -13.62
N ILE A 164 -12.30 16.28 -14.41
CA ILE A 164 -11.47 15.12 -14.03
C ILE A 164 -10.59 15.48 -12.83
N VAL A 165 -9.86 16.59 -12.91
CA VAL A 165 -8.92 17.03 -11.86
C VAL A 165 -9.68 17.30 -10.57
N ASP A 166 -10.74 18.11 -10.63
CA ASP A 166 -11.55 18.45 -9.46
C ASP A 166 -12.14 17.22 -8.77
N THR A 167 -12.65 16.28 -9.56
CA THR A 167 -13.26 15.05 -9.03
C THR A 167 -12.22 14.17 -8.37
N ASN A 168 -11.11 13.87 -9.07
CA ASN A 168 -10.09 12.97 -8.57
C ASN A 168 -9.37 13.55 -7.35
N MET A 169 -8.99 14.82 -7.36
CA MET A 169 -8.35 15.47 -6.23
C MET A 169 -9.26 15.51 -4.99
N LYS A 170 -10.55 15.78 -5.16
CA LYS A 170 -11.52 15.73 -4.08
C LYS A 170 -11.68 14.31 -3.50
N THR A 171 -11.79 13.31 -4.38
CA THR A 171 -11.87 11.89 -3.97
C THR A 171 -10.63 11.47 -3.20
N ILE A 172 -9.43 11.79 -3.71
CA ILE A 172 -8.16 11.50 -3.05
C ILE A 172 -8.10 12.18 -1.68
N SER A 173 -8.41 13.48 -1.59
CA SER A 173 -8.38 14.24 -0.34
C SER A 173 -9.29 13.64 0.74
N LEU A 174 -10.50 13.23 0.36
CA LEU A 174 -11.44 12.56 1.26
C LEU A 174 -10.89 11.19 1.71
N LEU A 175 -10.40 10.38 0.78
CA LEU A 175 -9.94 9.02 1.08
C LEU A 175 -8.59 9.01 1.80
N ASN A 176 -7.78 10.07 1.69
CA ASN A 176 -6.55 10.23 2.45
C ASN A 176 -6.79 10.30 3.96
N GLN A 177 -7.99 10.72 4.40
CA GLN A 177 -8.38 10.64 5.81
C GLN A 177 -8.50 9.18 6.30
N THR A 178 -8.90 8.27 5.40
CA THR A 178 -9.02 6.83 5.68
C THR A 178 -7.69 6.10 5.48
N MET A 179 -6.92 6.49 4.45
CA MET A 179 -5.62 5.94 4.11
C MET A 179 -4.59 7.07 3.94
N PRO A 180 -3.96 7.55 5.02
CA PRO A 180 -2.95 8.60 4.91
C PRO A 180 -1.79 8.18 4.00
N GLY A 181 -1.30 9.07 3.16
CA GLY A 181 -0.29 8.75 2.14
C GLY A 181 -0.87 8.57 0.73
N LEU A 182 -2.21 8.59 0.59
CA LEU A 182 -2.87 8.36 -0.69
C LEU A 182 -2.69 9.55 -1.63
N THR A 183 -2.62 10.78 -1.11
CA THR A 183 -2.35 11.98 -1.91
C THR A 183 -0.97 11.97 -2.54
N GLU A 184 0.03 11.46 -1.82
CA GLU A 184 1.40 11.32 -2.30
C GLU A 184 1.53 10.16 -3.30
N TYR A 185 0.75 9.09 -3.12
CA TYR A 185 0.73 7.96 -4.05
C TYR A 185 0.01 8.32 -5.36
N LEU A 186 -1.12 9.02 -5.29
CA LEU A 186 -1.95 9.44 -6.42
C LEU A 186 -1.74 10.92 -6.74
N SER A 187 -0.50 11.28 -7.08
CA SER A 187 -0.12 12.67 -7.33
C SER A 187 -0.57 13.21 -8.70
N ASP A 188 -0.84 12.33 -9.67
CA ASP A 188 -1.28 12.71 -11.02
C ASP A 188 -2.79 12.47 -11.18
N ALA A 189 -3.58 13.53 -11.00
CA ALA A 189 -5.04 13.47 -11.14
C ALA A 189 -5.52 13.13 -12.57
N LEU A 190 -4.63 13.23 -13.58
CA LEU A 190 -4.89 12.90 -14.97
C LEU A 190 -4.35 11.52 -15.36
N GLU A 191 -3.87 10.72 -14.40
CA GLU A 191 -3.46 9.34 -14.68
C GLU A 191 -4.65 8.58 -15.31
N TYR A 192 -4.42 7.96 -16.47
CA TYR A 192 -5.44 7.29 -17.30
C TYR A 192 -6.54 8.17 -17.89
N ALA A 193 -6.43 9.49 -17.79
CA ALA A 193 -7.44 10.38 -18.36
C ALA A 193 -7.47 10.31 -19.89
N ASN A 194 -8.67 10.37 -20.44
CA ASN A 194 -9.02 10.65 -21.82
C ASN A 194 -9.97 11.87 -21.83
N PRO A 195 -9.45 13.07 -21.56
CA PRO A 195 -10.25 14.28 -21.48
C PRO A 195 -10.83 14.65 -22.84
N ARG A 196 -11.93 15.41 -22.82
CA ARG A 196 -12.47 16.01 -24.03
C ARG A 196 -11.47 17.02 -24.59
N GLU A 197 -11.04 16.81 -25.84
CA GLU A 197 -10.20 17.78 -26.54
C GLU A 197 -10.91 19.12 -26.69
N GLN A 198 -10.15 20.20 -26.46
CA GLN A 198 -10.66 21.56 -26.44
C GLN A 198 -9.53 22.53 -26.76
N ASP A 199 -9.80 23.45 -27.68
CA ASP A 199 -8.89 24.54 -28.01
C ASP A 199 -9.35 25.86 -27.38
N ASN A 200 -8.45 26.85 -27.42
CA ASN A 200 -8.69 28.24 -27.09
C ASN A 200 -9.18 28.43 -25.64
N LEU A 201 -8.60 27.66 -24.73
CA LEU A 201 -8.77 27.82 -23.29
C LEU A 201 -7.76 28.83 -22.74
N TYR A 202 -8.02 29.42 -21.58
CA TYR A 202 -7.14 30.39 -20.95
C TYR A 202 -7.00 30.09 -19.47
N SER A 203 -5.76 30.01 -18.99
CA SER A 203 -5.43 29.91 -17.57
C SER A 203 -5.06 31.28 -17.05
N PRO A 204 -5.70 31.78 -15.98
CA PRO A 204 -5.29 33.02 -15.31
C PRO A 204 -4.10 32.82 -14.38
N GLY A 205 -3.64 31.57 -14.18
CA GLY A 205 -2.50 31.20 -13.35
C GLY A 205 -2.84 30.17 -12.25
N ASP A 206 -4.07 30.14 -11.78
CA ASP A 206 -4.54 29.37 -10.63
C ASP A 206 -4.79 27.86 -10.86
N GLN A 207 -4.70 27.39 -12.11
CA GLN A 207 -5.14 26.04 -12.51
C GLN A 207 -4.00 25.17 -13.03
N LEU A 208 -2.99 25.78 -13.64
CA LEU A 208 -1.96 25.09 -14.40
C LEU A 208 -0.59 25.65 -14.03
N MET A 209 0.40 24.78 -14.04
CA MET A 209 1.80 25.14 -13.92
C MET A 209 2.61 24.50 -15.04
N THR A 210 3.75 25.09 -15.34
CA THR A 210 4.75 24.50 -16.23
C THR A 210 5.44 23.32 -15.54
N VAL A 211 6.21 22.55 -16.31
CA VAL A 211 7.04 21.44 -15.79
C VAL A 211 8.06 21.91 -14.74
N ASN A 212 8.43 23.20 -14.75
CA ASN A 212 9.31 23.80 -13.76
C ASN A 212 8.59 24.23 -12.48
N ARG A 213 7.27 23.97 -12.39
CA ARG A 213 6.36 24.40 -11.30
C ARG A 213 6.14 25.90 -11.22
N ASP A 214 6.42 26.62 -12.30
CA ASP A 214 6.03 28.01 -12.44
C ASP A 214 4.56 28.10 -12.83
N GLU A 215 3.84 29.03 -12.21
CA GLU A 215 2.44 29.34 -12.53
C GLU A 215 2.26 29.63 -14.03
N TYR A 216 1.24 29.03 -14.65
CA TYR A 216 0.98 29.22 -16.07
C TYR A 216 -0.18 30.17 -16.33
N VAL A 217 0.15 31.36 -16.84
CA VAL A 217 -0.81 32.37 -17.31
C VAL A 217 -0.77 32.41 -18.84
N GLY A 218 -1.88 32.10 -19.49
CA GLY A 218 -1.96 32.18 -20.94
C GLY A 218 -2.95 31.23 -21.60
N TYR A 219 -2.98 31.25 -22.93
CA TYR A 219 -3.80 30.34 -23.71
C TYR A 219 -3.24 28.92 -23.67
N TYR A 220 -4.13 27.94 -23.57
CA TYR A 220 -3.80 26.52 -23.63
C TYR A 220 -4.88 25.76 -24.41
N HIS A 221 -4.59 24.50 -24.71
CA HIS A 221 -5.53 23.56 -25.31
C HIS A 221 -5.36 22.17 -24.68
N ILE A 222 -6.35 21.31 -24.88
CA ILE A 222 -6.35 19.91 -24.45
C ILE A 222 -6.16 19.04 -25.69
N HIS A 223 -5.07 18.29 -25.71
CA HIS A 223 -4.81 17.32 -26.76
C HIS A 223 -4.27 16.02 -26.15
N GLY A 224 -4.80 14.88 -26.58
CA GLY A 224 -4.54 13.61 -25.91
C GLY A 224 -4.98 13.65 -24.44
N ASN A 225 -4.11 13.26 -23.51
CA ASN A 225 -4.43 13.17 -22.09
C ASN A 225 -3.97 14.37 -21.23
N ARG A 226 -3.48 15.45 -21.85
CA ARG A 226 -2.84 16.56 -21.12
C ARG A 226 -3.25 17.93 -21.65
N PRO A 227 -3.25 18.97 -20.79
CA PRO A 227 -3.22 20.35 -21.24
C PRO A 227 -1.84 20.70 -21.79
N MET A 228 -1.80 21.52 -22.84
CA MET A 228 -0.58 21.95 -23.51
C MET A 228 -0.60 23.45 -23.78
N GLU A 229 0.58 24.06 -23.76
CA GLU A 229 0.75 25.49 -24.05
C GLU A 229 0.24 25.86 -25.45
N GLY A 230 -0.36 27.05 -25.56
CA GLY A 230 -0.82 27.61 -26.83
C GLY A 230 -2.31 27.42 -27.10
N ARG A 231 -2.86 28.29 -27.94
CA ARG A 231 -4.31 28.39 -28.20
C ARG A 231 -4.89 27.21 -28.97
N TYR A 232 -4.11 26.55 -29.82
CA TYR A 232 -4.57 25.47 -30.68
C TYR A 232 -3.52 24.37 -30.72
N HIS A 233 -3.95 23.13 -30.91
CA HIS A 233 -3.01 22.06 -31.22
C HIS A 233 -2.27 22.34 -32.52
N THR A 234 -0.93 22.23 -32.48
CA THR A 234 -0.09 22.30 -33.67
C THR A 234 0.82 21.09 -33.75
N PRO A 235 1.23 20.67 -34.96
CA PRO A 235 2.21 19.58 -35.12
C PRO A 235 3.62 19.94 -34.58
N THR A 236 3.88 21.22 -34.28
CA THR A 236 5.15 21.67 -33.71
C THR A 236 5.13 21.41 -32.20
N GLY A 237 6.22 20.87 -31.66
CA GLY A 237 6.30 20.58 -30.23
C GLY A 237 6.09 21.82 -29.37
N HIS A 238 5.19 21.71 -28.39
CA HIS A 238 4.94 22.68 -27.34
C HIS A 238 4.79 21.96 -26.00
N ASN A 239 5.04 22.66 -24.89
CA ASN A 239 5.17 22.02 -23.59
C ASN A 239 3.82 21.55 -23.05
N TYR A 240 3.88 20.50 -22.23
CA TYR A 240 2.78 20.06 -21.39
C TYR A 240 2.65 20.98 -20.17
N LEU A 241 1.42 21.09 -19.70
CA LEU A 241 1.07 21.77 -18.46
C LEU A 241 0.60 20.74 -17.42
N GLU A 242 0.86 21.03 -16.16
CA GLU A 242 0.46 20.18 -15.04
C GLU A 242 -0.65 20.88 -14.23
N PRO A 243 -1.76 20.18 -13.90
CA PRO A 243 -2.76 20.73 -13.01
C PRO A 243 -2.20 21.00 -11.62
N MET A 244 -2.58 22.14 -11.04
CA MET A 244 -2.22 22.46 -9.66
C MET A 244 -3.07 21.64 -8.67
N SER A 245 -2.42 21.09 -7.65
CA SER A 245 -3.07 20.26 -6.62
C SER A 245 -3.94 21.05 -5.64
N GLN A 246 -3.81 22.38 -5.65
CA GLN A 246 -4.61 23.33 -4.87
C GLN A 246 -5.04 24.44 -5.82
N THR A 247 -6.35 24.58 -6.05
CA THR A 247 -6.89 25.80 -6.65
C THR A 247 -6.84 26.87 -5.56
N VAL A 248 -5.88 27.77 -5.64
CA VAL A 248 -5.79 28.91 -4.71
C VAL A 248 -6.65 30.02 -5.29
N PHE A 249 -7.91 30.06 -4.89
CA PHE A 249 -8.73 31.25 -5.10
C PHE A 249 -8.32 32.29 -4.05
N ASP A 250 -7.62 33.34 -4.47
CA ASP A 250 -7.51 34.54 -3.63
C ASP A 250 -8.86 35.27 -3.70
N GLU A 251 -9.65 35.20 -2.62
CA GLU A 251 -11.03 35.71 -2.57
C GLU A 251 -11.13 37.24 -2.79
N GLU A 252 -10.01 37.96 -2.71
CA GLU A 252 -9.98 39.42 -2.70
C GLU A 252 -9.67 40.10 -4.06
N GLU A 253 -9.27 39.38 -5.10
CA GLU A 253 -8.95 39.95 -6.43
C GLU A 253 -9.96 39.58 -7.53
N LEU A 254 -11.26 39.62 -7.24
CA LEU A 254 -12.29 39.53 -8.27
C LEU A 254 -12.43 40.87 -9.01
N THR A 255 -11.54 41.11 -9.99
CA THR A 255 -11.73 42.14 -11.02
C THR A 255 -12.54 41.58 -12.19
N LYS A 256 -13.17 42.47 -12.96
CA LYS A 256 -14.22 42.25 -13.97
C LYS A 256 -13.98 41.15 -15.04
N GLU A 257 -12.83 40.50 -15.06
CA GLU A 257 -12.48 39.28 -15.81
C GLU A 257 -13.08 37.97 -15.26
N GLU A 258 -13.92 37.99 -14.20
CA GLU A 258 -14.77 36.88 -13.69
C GLU A 258 -15.70 36.18 -14.73
N LYS A 259 -15.48 36.41 -16.02
CA LYS A 259 -16.20 35.81 -17.14
C LYS A 259 -15.36 34.76 -17.85
N ILE A 260 -14.98 33.69 -17.14
CA ILE A 260 -14.77 32.39 -17.80
C ILE A 260 -16.16 31.83 -18.15
N LEU A 261 -16.84 32.53 -19.05
CA LEU A 261 -17.88 31.99 -19.91
C LEU A 261 -17.13 31.50 -21.15
N GLN A 262 -17.25 30.21 -21.42
CA GLN A 262 -16.85 29.59 -22.67
C GLN A 262 -17.01 30.57 -23.83
N THR A 263 -15.92 30.94 -24.48
CA THR A 263 -16.02 31.67 -25.74
C THR A 263 -15.11 31.03 -26.80
N PRO A 264 -15.53 29.94 -27.46
CA PRO A 264 -15.41 29.89 -28.89
C PRO A 264 -16.44 30.88 -29.48
N LYS A 265 -15.95 31.95 -30.10
CA LYS A 265 -16.78 32.82 -30.94
C LYS A 265 -16.81 32.20 -32.34
N ILE A 266 -18.02 32.10 -32.93
CA ILE A 266 -18.36 31.84 -34.36
C ILE A 266 -18.48 30.33 -34.70
N ALA A 267 -19.49 29.77 -35.39
CA ALA A 267 -20.73 30.20 -36.06
C ALA A 267 -21.67 28.99 -36.23
N TYR A 268 -22.99 29.21 -36.34
CA TYR A 268 -23.79 28.58 -37.41
C TYR A 268 -24.91 29.53 -37.84
N ASN A 269 -24.88 29.88 -39.12
CA ASN A 269 -25.96 30.54 -39.84
C ASN A 269 -27.13 29.58 -40.05
N SER A 270 -28.34 30.15 -40.04
CA SER A 270 -29.54 29.77 -40.82
C SER A 270 -29.94 28.30 -40.90
N LEU A 271 -31.15 28.00 -40.41
CA LEU A 271 -32.23 27.36 -41.20
C LEU A 271 -33.53 27.32 -40.37
N ALA A 272 -34.60 27.82 -41.00
CA ALA A 272 -36.01 27.98 -40.59
C ALA A 272 -36.39 29.35 -40.00
#